data_AF-A0AA42KY10-F1
#
_entry.id   AF-A0AA42KY10-F1
#
_cell.length_a   1.000
_cell.length_b   1.000
_cell.length_c   1.000
_cell.angle_alpha   90.00
_cell.angle_beta   90.00
_cell.angle_gamma   90.00
#
_symmetry.space_group_name_H-M   'P 1'
#
loop_
_entity.id
_entity.type
_entity.pdbx_description
1 polymer ?
#
loop_
_entity_poly.entity_id
_entity_poly.type
_entity_poly.pdbx_seq_one_letter_code
_entity_poly.pdbx_strand_id
1 'polypeptide(L)'
;MSDYQRISVEQAQRLLATENTMLLDMRDARAYCQGHDPRATRLSELNLRTLLKSTPNHVHLIICCERGHASRDMAQLFSDFGFINCYSLDGGYEAWKARPQRARPNQSAHTAHYALAME
;
A
#
# COMPACT_ATOMS: atom_id res chain seq x y z
N MET A 1 -11.06 -22.50 -3.81
CA MET A 1 -10.25 -21.50 -4.53
C MET A 1 -10.11 -20.33 -3.59
N SER A 2 -8.89 -19.94 -3.25
CA SER A 2 -8.67 -18.73 -2.47
C SER A 2 -8.98 -17.54 -3.39
N ASP A 3 -9.91 -16.69 -2.99
CA ASP A 3 -10.38 -15.56 -3.80
C ASP A 3 -9.73 -14.26 -3.34
N TYR A 4 -9.55 -13.30 -4.24
CA TYR A 4 -9.13 -11.94 -3.89
C TYR A 4 -10.34 -11.00 -3.93
N GLN A 5 -10.22 -9.83 -3.30
CA GLN A 5 -11.28 -8.83 -3.31
C GLN A 5 -10.89 -7.60 -4.12
N ARG A 6 -11.85 -7.03 -4.84
CA ARG A 6 -11.72 -5.70 -5.44
C ARG A 6 -12.19 -4.67 -4.44
N ILE A 7 -11.38 -3.63 -4.22
CA ILE A 7 -11.68 -2.59 -3.23
C ILE A 7 -11.57 -1.19 -3.84
N SER A 8 -12.41 -0.29 -3.34
CA SER A 8 -12.36 1.13 -3.65
C SER A 8 -11.16 1.82 -3.00
N VAL A 9 -10.88 3.04 -3.44
CA VAL A 9 -9.87 3.91 -2.81
C VAL A 9 -10.20 4.19 -1.33
N GLU A 10 -11.46 4.40 -0.98
CA GLU A 10 -11.88 4.65 0.39
C GLU A 10 -11.71 3.41 1.27
N GLN A 11 -11.99 2.22 0.74
CA GLN A 11 -11.74 0.94 1.44
C GLN A 11 -10.23 0.73 1.67
N ALA A 12 -9.41 0.97 0.64
CA ALA A 12 -7.96 0.91 0.74
C ALA A 12 -7.40 1.91 1.76
N GLN A 13 -7.94 3.14 1.83
CA GLN A 13 -7.57 4.12 2.84
C GLN A 13 -7.90 3.64 4.27
N ARG A 14 -9.04 2.97 4.47
CA ARG A 14 -9.41 2.39 5.78
C ARG A 14 -8.47 1.25 6.18
N LEU A 15 -8.15 0.35 5.26
CA LEU A 15 -7.21 -0.74 5.52
C LEU A 15 -5.81 -0.20 5.85
N LEU A 16 -5.31 0.78 5.10
CA LEU A 16 -4.01 1.42 5.34
C LEU A 16 -3.92 2.26 6.63
N ALA A 17 -5.02 2.43 7.36
CA ALA A 17 -5.00 2.99 8.71
C ALA A 17 -4.70 1.93 9.79
N THR A 18 -4.71 0.64 9.43
CA THR A 18 -4.30 -0.47 10.30
C THR A 18 -2.81 -0.75 10.15
N GLU A 19 -2.16 -1.23 11.21
CA GLU A 19 -0.71 -1.53 11.19
C GLU A 19 -0.36 -2.78 10.36
N ASN A 20 -1.31 -3.65 10.07
CA ASN A 20 -1.11 -4.93 9.39
C ASN A 20 -1.44 -4.88 7.87
N THR A 21 -1.14 -3.76 7.20
CA THR A 21 -1.44 -3.59 5.77
C THR A 21 -0.22 -3.15 4.98
N MET A 22 0.02 -3.82 3.85
CA MET A 22 1.02 -3.44 2.85
C MET A 22 0.33 -2.97 1.57
N LEU A 23 0.80 -1.84 1.04
CA LEU A 23 0.44 -1.36 -0.29
C LEU A 23 1.57 -1.73 -1.27
N LEU A 24 1.26 -2.56 -2.25
CA LEU A 24 2.17 -2.99 -3.31
C LEU A 24 1.83 -2.25 -4.60
N ASP A 25 2.75 -1.43 -5.09
CA ASP A 25 2.62 -0.74 -6.39
C ASP A 25 3.43 -1.52 -7.44
N MET A 26 2.74 -2.19 -8.36
CA MET A 26 3.37 -3.04 -9.38
C MET A 26 3.65 -2.32 -10.70
N ARG A 27 3.55 -0.97 -10.72
CA ARG A 27 3.92 -0.19 -11.90
C ARG A 27 5.42 -0.23 -12.14
N ASP A 28 5.83 0.17 -13.35
CA ASP A 28 7.24 0.26 -13.68
C ASP A 28 7.98 1.28 -12.80
N ALA A 29 9.30 1.15 -12.74
CA ALA A 29 10.13 1.98 -11.86
C ALA A 29 10.02 3.48 -12.17
N ARG A 30 9.84 3.86 -13.43
CA ARG A 30 9.73 5.27 -13.81
C ARG A 30 8.40 5.85 -13.30
N ALA A 31 7.28 5.17 -13.51
CA ALA A 31 5.97 5.59 -13.03
C ALA A 31 5.94 5.69 -11.49
N TYR A 32 6.54 4.71 -10.80
CA TYR A 32 6.69 4.72 -9.34
C TYR A 32 7.51 5.92 -8.87
N CYS A 33 8.67 6.18 -9.47
CA CYS A 33 9.53 7.31 -9.11
C CYS A 33 8.92 8.68 -9.41
N GLN A 34 8.06 8.79 -10.44
CA GLN A 34 7.33 10.03 -10.75
C GLN A 34 6.26 10.37 -9.71
N GLY A 35 5.79 9.38 -8.96
CA GLY A 35 4.88 9.57 -7.84
C GLY A 35 4.25 8.25 -7.40
N HIS A 36 4.22 8.04 -6.09
CA HIS A 36 3.58 6.89 -5.43
C HIS A 36 3.10 7.31 -4.04
N ASP A 37 2.32 6.45 -3.36
CA ASP A 37 2.04 6.66 -1.93
C ASP A 37 3.31 6.41 -1.12
N PRO A 38 3.70 7.26 -0.16
CA PRO A 38 4.91 7.06 0.63
C PRO A 38 4.97 5.75 1.43
N ARG A 39 3.82 5.09 1.66
CA ARG A 39 3.74 3.79 2.33
C ARG A 39 3.81 2.62 1.35
N ALA A 40 3.75 2.87 0.05
CA ALA A 40 3.81 1.83 -0.95
C ALA A 40 5.21 1.21 -0.99
N THR A 41 5.26 -0.09 -1.26
CA THR A 41 6.46 -0.80 -1.69
C THR A 41 6.29 -1.15 -3.15
N ARG A 42 7.28 -0.83 -3.98
CA ARG A 42 7.23 -1.22 -5.40
C ARG A 42 7.34 -2.74 -5.54
N LEU A 43 6.37 -3.37 -6.17
CA LEU A 43 6.37 -4.79 -6.52
C LEU A 43 7.00 -4.98 -7.90
N SER A 44 7.94 -5.92 -8.01
CA SER A 44 8.57 -6.30 -9.28
C SER A 44 9.04 -7.74 -9.23
N GLU A 45 9.46 -8.28 -10.37
CA GLU A 45 10.01 -9.64 -10.44
C GLU A 45 11.17 -9.87 -9.47
N LEU A 46 11.98 -8.83 -9.20
CA LEU A 46 13.14 -8.89 -8.31
C LEU A 46 12.77 -9.20 -6.85
N ASN A 47 11.61 -8.73 -6.37
CA ASN A 47 11.20 -8.90 -4.98
C ASN A 47 9.95 -9.79 -4.80
N LEU A 48 9.27 -10.16 -5.88
CA LEU A 48 8.08 -11.02 -5.83
C LEU A 48 8.34 -12.32 -5.08
N ARG A 49 9.42 -13.03 -5.41
CA ARG A 49 9.76 -14.30 -4.76
C ARG A 49 10.02 -14.14 -3.26
N THR A 50 10.64 -13.03 -2.86
CA THR A 50 10.90 -12.72 -1.45
C THR A 50 9.59 -12.40 -0.73
N LEU A 51 8.72 -11.58 -1.32
CA LEU A 51 7.42 -11.23 -0.75
C LEU A 51 6.53 -12.47 -0.55
N LEU A 52 6.50 -13.39 -1.53
CA LEU A 52 5.72 -14.63 -1.42
C LEU A 52 6.21 -15.55 -0.29
N LYS A 53 7.50 -15.51 0.05
CA LYS A 53 8.11 -16.41 1.04
C LYS A 53 8.20 -15.83 2.44
N SER A 54 8.43 -14.52 2.53
CA SER A 54 8.80 -13.86 3.78
C SER A 54 7.68 -13.02 4.38
N THR A 55 6.65 -12.68 3.61
CA THR A 55 5.49 -11.95 4.13
C THR A 55 4.52 -12.92 4.80
N PRO A 56 4.10 -12.66 6.06
CA PRO A 56 3.06 -13.47 6.70
C PRO A 56 1.75 -13.42 5.91
N ASN A 57 1.11 -14.56 5.75
CA ASN A 57 -0.05 -14.72 4.86
C ASN A 57 -1.35 -14.01 5.35
N HIS A 58 -1.37 -13.56 6.60
CA HIS A 58 -2.47 -12.81 7.22
C HIS A 58 -2.32 -11.28 7.07
N VAL A 59 -1.20 -10.79 6.52
CA VAL A 59 -1.03 -9.37 6.20
C VAL A 59 -2.04 -8.97 5.11
N HIS A 60 -2.67 -7.80 5.25
CA HIS A 60 -3.52 -7.24 4.20
C HIS A 60 -2.65 -6.74 3.06
N LEU A 61 -2.75 -7.36 1.88
CA LEU A 61 -2.02 -6.98 0.68
C LEU A 61 -2.91 -6.22 -0.29
N ILE A 62 -2.74 -4.91 -0.37
CA ILE A 62 -3.39 -4.08 -1.37
C ILE A 62 -2.45 -3.94 -2.56
N ILE A 63 -2.87 -4.39 -3.74
CA ILE A 63 -2.07 -4.35 -4.95
C ILE A 63 -2.65 -3.33 -5.92
N CYS A 64 -1.79 -2.44 -6.40
CA CYS A 64 -2.12 -1.32 -7.26
C CYS A 64 -1.27 -1.38 -8.54
N CYS A 65 -1.92 -1.24 -9.70
CA CYS A 65 -1.26 -0.95 -10.99
C CYS A 65 -1.77 0.39 -11.53
N GLU A 66 -1.54 0.71 -12.81
CA GLU A 66 -1.97 2.00 -13.35
C GLU A 66 -3.49 2.23 -13.23
N ARG A 67 -4.31 1.24 -13.62
CA ARG A 67 -5.79 1.37 -13.71
C ARG A 67 -6.59 0.29 -12.97
N GLY A 68 -5.93 -0.62 -12.26
CA GLY A 68 -6.60 -1.69 -11.50
C GLY A 68 -6.97 -2.94 -12.31
N HIS A 69 -6.37 -3.13 -13.50
CA HIS A 69 -6.56 -4.33 -14.32
C HIS A 69 -5.52 -5.41 -13.97
N ALA A 70 -4.24 -5.14 -14.23
CA ALA A 70 -3.15 -6.09 -13.98
C ALA A 70 -2.98 -6.45 -12.49
N SER A 71 -3.44 -5.60 -11.57
CA SER A 71 -3.41 -5.89 -10.13
C SER A 71 -4.32 -7.05 -9.72
N ARG A 72 -5.31 -7.40 -10.54
CA ARG A 72 -6.22 -8.53 -10.29
C ARG A 72 -5.50 -9.86 -10.38
N ASP A 73 -4.76 -10.07 -11.45
CA ASP A 73 -3.98 -11.30 -11.67
C ASP A 73 -2.90 -11.44 -10.59
N MET A 74 -2.28 -10.33 -10.20
CA MET A 74 -1.31 -10.33 -9.11
C MET A 74 -1.96 -10.63 -7.76
N ALA A 75 -3.14 -10.08 -7.46
CA ALA A 75 -3.86 -10.39 -6.22
C ALA A 75 -4.29 -11.86 -6.17
N GLN A 76 -4.73 -12.42 -7.30
CA GLN A 76 -5.01 -13.84 -7.42
C GLN A 76 -3.76 -14.68 -7.19
N LEU A 77 -2.61 -14.30 -7.74
CA LEU A 77 -1.34 -15.01 -7.52
C LEU A 77 -0.99 -15.07 -6.02
N PHE A 78 -1.06 -13.96 -5.29
CA PHE A 78 -0.82 -13.99 -3.84
C PHE A 78 -1.85 -14.88 -3.11
N SER A 79 -3.12 -14.81 -3.51
CA SER A 79 -4.18 -15.66 -2.97
C SER A 79 -3.91 -17.15 -3.17
N ASP A 80 -3.46 -17.54 -4.37
CA ASP A 80 -3.09 -18.91 -4.72
C ASP A 80 -1.88 -19.42 -3.92
N PHE A 81 -1.01 -18.51 -3.48
CA PHE A 81 0.10 -18.78 -2.57
C PHE A 81 -0.30 -18.78 -1.08
N GLY A 82 -1.60 -18.70 -0.77
CA GLY A 82 -2.14 -18.89 0.58
C GLY A 82 -2.29 -17.62 1.39
N PHE A 83 -2.15 -16.44 0.79
CA PHE A 83 -2.48 -15.17 1.43
C PHE A 83 -3.99 -15.00 1.54
N ILE A 84 -4.48 -14.73 2.74
CA ILE A 84 -5.93 -14.72 3.04
C ILE A 84 -6.57 -13.34 2.89
N ASN A 85 -5.76 -12.29 2.76
CA ASN A 85 -6.19 -10.90 2.69
C ASN A 85 -5.60 -10.20 1.46
N CYS A 86 -6.01 -10.63 0.26
CA CYS A 86 -5.54 -10.09 -1.02
C CYS A 86 -6.55 -9.12 -1.64
N TYR A 87 -6.10 -7.93 -2.02
CA TYR A 87 -6.95 -6.89 -2.59
C TYR A 87 -6.37 -6.30 -3.88
N SER A 88 -7.21 -6.14 -4.90
CA SER A 88 -6.90 -5.32 -6.08
C SER A 88 -7.56 -3.95 -5.93
N LEU A 89 -6.78 -2.88 -6.07
CA LEU A 89 -7.30 -1.50 -6.01
C LEU A 89 -8.03 -1.13 -7.31
N ASP A 90 -9.33 -0.88 -7.22
CA ASP A 90 -10.12 -0.43 -8.36
C ASP A 90 -9.72 0.98 -8.81
N GLY A 91 -9.56 1.15 -10.12
CA GLY A 91 -9.08 2.38 -10.74
C GLY A 91 -7.57 2.63 -10.57
N GLY A 92 -6.85 1.75 -9.86
CA GLY A 92 -5.40 1.77 -9.74
C GLY A 92 -4.83 3.09 -9.22
N TYR A 93 -3.62 3.41 -9.67
CA TYR A 93 -2.91 4.61 -9.28
C TYR A 93 -3.60 5.88 -9.79
N GLU A 94 -4.27 5.84 -10.95
CA GLU A 94 -5.03 6.97 -11.48
C GLU A 94 -6.12 7.41 -10.47
N ALA A 95 -6.96 6.47 -10.03
CA ALA A 95 -7.98 6.74 -9.02
C ALA A 95 -7.38 7.09 -7.66
N TRP A 96 -6.28 6.42 -7.28
CA TRP A 96 -5.56 6.74 -6.05
C TRP A 96 -5.07 8.19 -6.06
N LYS A 97 -4.46 8.65 -7.15
CA LYS A 97 -3.93 10.02 -7.28
C LYS A 97 -5.03 11.06 -7.24
N ALA A 98 -6.21 10.76 -7.80
CA ALA A 98 -7.37 11.64 -7.79
C ALA A 98 -8.08 11.74 -6.43
N ARG A 99 -7.70 10.92 -5.45
CA ARG A 99 -8.37 10.85 -4.14
C ARG A 99 -8.25 12.16 -3.35
N PRO A 100 -9.27 12.54 -2.56
CA PRO A 100 -9.15 13.62 -1.59
C PRO A 100 -8.03 13.30 -0.59
N GLN A 101 -7.02 14.17 -0.52
CA GLN A 101 -5.99 14.05 0.51
C GLN A 101 -6.55 14.61 1.82
N ARG A 102 -6.59 13.80 2.88
CA ARG A 102 -6.83 14.35 4.23
C ARG A 102 -5.68 15.29 4.56
N ALA A 103 -6.01 16.50 5.00
CA ALA A 103 -5.02 17.45 5.49
C ALA A 103 -4.16 16.75 6.55
N ARG A 104 -2.82 16.80 6.38
CA ARG A 104 -1.92 16.34 7.43
C ARG A 104 -2.20 17.18 8.68
N PRO A 105 -2.42 16.59 9.87
CA PRO A 105 -2.39 17.38 11.09
C PRO A 105 -1.05 18.11 11.14
N ASN A 106 -1.11 19.42 11.29
CA ASN A 106 0.03 20.32 11.29
C ASN A 106 1.06 19.83 12.31
N GLN A 107 2.27 19.47 11.89
CA GLN A 107 3.35 19.00 12.79
C GLN A 107 4.06 20.17 13.51
N SER A 108 3.41 21.33 13.67
CA SER A 108 3.96 22.48 14.38
C SER A 108 3.53 22.49 15.86
N ALA A 109 3.95 21.49 16.63
CA ALA A 109 3.83 21.51 18.09
C ALA A 109 4.84 20.55 18.74
N HIS A 110 6.14 20.73 18.48
CA HIS A 110 7.19 20.17 19.34
C HIS A 110 8.45 21.05 19.27
N THR A 111 8.35 22.26 19.82
CA THR A 111 9.53 23.02 20.27
C THR A 111 9.13 23.73 21.54
N ALA A 112 9.53 23.16 22.67
CA ALA A 112 9.81 23.80 23.96
C ALA A 112 9.58 22.76 25.06
N HIS A 113 10.62 22.04 25.46
CA HIS A 113 10.82 21.60 26.85
C HIS A 113 12.18 20.88 26.94
N TYR A 114 13.28 21.64 26.89
CA TYR A 114 14.52 21.28 27.58
C TYR A 114 15.44 22.51 27.63
N ALA A 115 15.18 23.38 28.60
CA ALA A 115 16.13 24.40 29.06
C ALA A 115 15.81 24.72 30.52
N LEU A 116 15.94 23.71 31.38
CA LEU A 116 16.04 23.86 32.84
C LEU A 116 17.12 22.91 33.31
N ALA A 117 18.36 23.37 33.22
CA ALA A 117 19.48 22.99 34.07
C ALA A 117 20.64 23.87 33.65
N MET A 118 21.04 24.77 34.53
CA MET A 118 22.41 25.15 34.90
C MET A 118 22.26 26.40 35.76
N GLU A 119 22.53 26.19 37.04
CA GLU A 119 22.71 27.19 38.09
C GLU A 119 23.81 28.20 37.72
#